data_AF-A0A1C3CW20-F1
#
_entry.id   AF-A0A1C3CW20-F1
#
_cell.length_a   1.000
_cell.length_b   1.000
_cell.length_c   1.000
_cell.angle_alpha   90.00
_cell.angle_beta   90.00
_cell.angle_gamma   90.00
#
_symmetry.space_group_name_H-M   'P 1'
#
loop_
_entity.id
_entity.type
_entity.pdbx_description
1 polymer ?
#
loop_
_entity_poly.entity_id
_entity_poly.type
_entity_poly.pdbx_seq_one_letter_code
_entity_poly.pdbx_strand_id
1 'polypeptide(L)'
;MVRNEKKFKYKIFGGHQTRLGHYYRHLYHTTKWIDAAEISGNDKYEYYVKKLRIQLNTYEQALLAINSLTIFGSDWKKFIMDYKLIKNLPKNFFDDQTELGG
;
A
#
# COMPACT_ATOMS: atom_id res chain seq x y z
N MET A 1 -37.47 3.91 17.61
CA MET A 1 -36.11 3.39 17.87
C MET A 1 -35.12 4.54 17.71
N VAL A 2 -34.54 5.03 18.80
CA VAL A 2 -33.60 6.17 18.79
C VAL A 2 -32.24 5.67 18.33
N ARG A 3 -31.78 6.16 17.18
CA ARG A 3 -30.46 5.87 16.61
C ARG A 3 -29.43 6.65 17.45
N ASN A 4 -28.73 5.94 18.33
CA ASN A 4 -27.75 6.53 19.23
C ASN A 4 -26.48 6.89 18.40
N GLU A 5 -26.39 8.13 17.95
CA GLU A 5 -25.24 8.63 17.20
C GLU A 5 -24.04 8.80 18.14
N LYS A 6 -23.15 7.79 18.17
CA LYS A 6 -21.84 7.92 18.83
C LYS A 6 -21.07 9.06 18.16
N LYS A 7 -21.08 10.25 18.76
CA LYS A 7 -20.27 11.40 18.33
C LYS A 7 -18.81 11.10 18.63
N PHE A 8 -18.07 10.62 17.63
CA PHE A 8 -16.62 10.49 17.73
C PHE A 8 -15.99 11.87 17.96
N LYS A 9 -15.08 11.98 18.93
CA LYS A 9 -14.39 13.22 19.34
C LYS A 9 -13.46 13.80 18.25
N TYR A 10 -13.29 13.07 17.16
CA TYR A 10 -12.42 13.38 16.02
C TYR A 10 -13.19 13.16 14.72
N LYS A 11 -13.02 14.07 13.75
CA LYS A 11 -13.63 13.96 12.42
C LYS A 11 -12.99 12.79 11.67
N ILE A 12 -13.56 11.60 11.82
CA ILE A 12 -13.15 10.41 11.07
C ILE A 12 -13.27 10.79 9.58
N PHE A 13 -12.22 10.54 8.80
CA PHE A 13 -12.11 10.81 7.35
C PHE A 13 -11.83 12.26 6.89
N GLY A 14 -11.56 13.22 7.80
CA GLY A 14 -11.34 14.62 7.40
C GLY A 14 -10.01 14.96 6.70
N GLY A 15 -8.98 14.09 6.77
CA GLY A 15 -7.64 14.40 6.25
C GLY A 15 -6.67 13.23 6.04
N HIS A 16 -7.09 11.99 6.28
CA HIS A 16 -6.26 10.80 6.06
C HIS A 16 -6.23 10.37 4.59
N GLN A 17 -7.35 10.56 3.86
CA GLN A 17 -7.46 10.24 2.43
C GLN A 17 -6.49 11.07 1.57
N THR A 18 -6.36 12.37 1.84
CA THR A 18 -5.40 13.23 1.15
C THR A 18 -3.96 12.80 1.41
N ARG A 19 -3.61 12.52 2.67
CA ARG A 19 -2.25 12.07 3.04
C ARG A 19 -1.88 10.74 2.39
N LEU A 20 -2.79 9.76 2.40
CA LEU A 20 -2.57 8.46 1.75
C LEU A 20 -2.43 8.61 0.23
N GLY A 21 -3.29 9.40 -0.41
CA GLY A 21 -3.20 9.65 -1.85
C GLY A 21 -1.87 10.30 -2.26
N HIS A 22 -1.36 11.26 -1.47
CA HIS A 22 -0.04 11.84 -1.71
C HIS A 22 1.09 10.82 -1.51
N TYR A 23 1.01 10.01 -0.45
CA TYR A 23 1.99 8.96 -0.16
C TYR A 23 2.10 7.94 -1.31
N TYR A 24 0.99 7.36 -1.75
CA TYR A 24 0.99 6.37 -2.83
C TYR A 24 1.43 6.96 -4.17
N ARG A 25 1.07 8.22 -4.47
CA ARG A 25 1.55 8.89 -5.68
C ARG A 25 3.06 9.09 -5.64
N HIS A 26 3.60 9.52 -4.50
CA HIS A 26 5.05 9.65 -4.33
C HIS A 26 5.74 8.30 -4.47
N LEU A 27 5.22 7.25 -3.80
CA LEU A 27 5.71 5.89 -3.92
C LEU A 27 5.75 5.43 -5.39
N TYR A 28 4.68 5.66 -6.15
CA TYR A 28 4.61 5.30 -7.56
C TYR A 28 5.69 5.99 -8.38
N HIS A 29 5.85 7.30 -8.21
CA HIS A 29 6.87 8.06 -8.93
C HIS A 29 8.28 7.60 -8.57
N THR A 30 8.56 7.32 -7.30
CA THR A 30 9.87 6.79 -6.89
C THR A 30 10.12 5.40 -7.49
N THR A 31 9.14 4.49 -7.44
CA THR A 31 9.27 3.15 -8.03
C THR A 31 9.46 3.22 -9.54
N LYS A 32 8.72 4.10 -10.24
CA LYS A 32 8.86 4.31 -11.69
C LYS A 32 10.21 4.91 -12.05
N TRP A 33 10.71 5.86 -11.25
CA TRP A 33 12.03 6.44 -11.45
C TRP A 33 13.14 5.41 -11.28
N ILE A 34 13.05 4.56 -10.24
CA ILE A 34 13.95 3.42 -10.09
C ILE A 34 13.83 2.54 -11.32
N ASP A 35 12.62 2.12 -11.73
CA ASP A 35 12.39 1.26 -12.90
C ASP A 35 12.99 1.81 -14.20
N ALA A 36 12.99 3.13 -14.39
CA ALA A 36 13.59 3.78 -15.56
C ALA A 36 15.12 3.98 -15.46
N ALA A 37 15.70 3.92 -14.26
CA ALA A 37 17.12 4.15 -14.08
C ALA A 37 17.97 3.01 -14.66
N GLU A 38 19.04 3.38 -15.38
CA GLU A 38 20.06 2.46 -15.93
C GLU A 38 21.03 1.97 -14.83
N ILE A 39 20.46 1.37 -13.80
CA ILE A 39 21.19 0.73 -12.71
C ILE A 39 21.24 -0.77 -13.01
N SER A 40 22.35 -1.43 -12.65
CA SER A 40 22.46 -2.88 -12.78
C SER A 40 21.27 -3.57 -12.11
N GLY A 41 20.67 -4.59 -12.75
CA GLY A 41 19.41 -5.18 -12.29
C GLY A 41 19.47 -5.73 -10.86
N ASN A 42 20.63 -6.24 -10.44
CA ASN A 42 20.83 -6.75 -9.09
C ASN A 42 20.86 -5.61 -8.05
N ASP A 43 21.60 -4.53 -8.34
CA ASP A 43 21.70 -3.36 -7.45
C ASP A 43 20.36 -2.62 -7.33
N LYS A 44 19.62 -2.55 -8.43
CA LYS A 44 18.30 -1.93 -8.52
C LYS A 44 17.30 -2.57 -7.56
N TYR A 45 17.22 -3.90 -7.61
CA TYR A 45 16.34 -4.67 -6.73
C TYR A 45 16.84 -4.64 -5.27
N GLU A 46 18.13 -4.89 -5.05
CA GLU A 46 18.69 -5.11 -3.72
C GLU A 46 18.82 -3.83 -2.89
N TYR A 47 19.23 -2.71 -3.49
CA TYR A 47 19.50 -1.47 -2.75
C TYR A 47 18.34 -0.49 -2.74
N TYR A 48 17.57 -0.38 -3.82
CA TYR A 48 16.54 0.66 -3.94
C TYR A 48 15.15 0.13 -3.63
N VAL A 49 14.73 -0.96 -4.29
CA VAL A 49 13.35 -1.43 -4.10
C VAL A 49 13.15 -2.18 -2.79
N LYS A 50 14.17 -2.91 -2.32
CA LYS A 50 14.15 -3.49 -0.97
C LYS A 50 13.96 -2.42 0.11
N LYS A 51 14.59 -1.25 -0.02
CA LYS A 51 14.42 -0.13 0.94
C LYS A 51 13.00 0.44 0.89
N LEU A 52 12.47 0.69 -0.30
CA LEU A 52 11.08 1.13 -0.46
C LEU A 52 10.10 0.14 0.18
N ARG A 53 10.32 -1.16 -0.03
CA ARG A 53 9.47 -2.19 0.57
C ARG A 53 9.52 -2.19 2.10
N ILE A 54 10.69 -1.96 2.70
CA ILE A 54 10.83 -1.91 4.17
C ILE A 54 10.05 -0.75 4.78
N GLN A 55 9.83 0.33 4.03
CA GLN A 55 9.02 1.47 4.49
C GLN A 55 7.52 1.18 4.50
N LEU A 56 7.05 0.15 3.78
CA LEU A 56 5.65 -0.21 3.70
C LEU A 56 5.25 -1.11 4.87
N ASN A 57 4.38 -0.60 5.74
CA ASN A 57 3.75 -1.40 6.77
C ASN A 57 2.73 -2.40 6.17
N THR A 58 2.24 -3.34 6.97
CA THR A 58 1.34 -4.41 6.50
C THR A 58 0.04 -3.87 5.90
N TYR A 59 -0.56 -2.84 6.52
CA TYR A 59 -1.77 -2.19 6.01
C TYR A 59 -1.52 -1.45 4.70
N GLU A 60 -0.35 -0.84 4.54
CA GLU A 60 0.06 -0.19 3.29
C GLU A 60 0.29 -1.22 2.18
N GLN A 61 0.91 -2.36 2.48
CA GLN A 61 1.03 -3.46 1.53
C GLN A 61 -0.35 -4.00 1.11
N ALA A 62 -1.31 -4.09 2.03
CA ALA A 62 -2.67 -4.51 1.75
C ALA A 62 -3.44 -3.51 0.87
N LEU A 63 -3.36 -2.22 1.20
CA LEU A 63 -3.97 -1.14 0.43
C LEU A 63 -3.36 -1.05 -0.97
N LEU A 64 -2.05 -1.22 -1.11
CA LEU A 64 -1.38 -1.31 -2.40
C LEU A 64 -1.88 -2.51 -3.21
N ALA A 65 -2.08 -3.67 -2.56
CA ALA A 65 -2.64 -4.86 -3.19
C ALA A 65 -4.04 -4.56 -3.76
N ILE A 66 -4.92 -4.01 -2.93
CA ILE A 66 -6.29 -3.64 -3.34
C ILE A 66 -6.24 -2.62 -4.48
N ASN A 67 -5.40 -1.58 -4.37
CA ASN A 67 -5.26 -0.57 -5.41
C ASN A 67 -4.83 -1.19 -6.75
N SER A 68 -3.88 -2.14 -6.72
CA SER A 68 -3.38 -2.82 -7.92
C SER A 68 -4.42 -3.70 -8.63
N LEU A 69 -5.49 -4.09 -7.94
CA LEU A 69 -6.62 -4.83 -8.50
C LEU A 69 -7.67 -3.91 -9.15
N THR A 70 -7.61 -2.59 -8.91
CA THR A 70 -8.50 -1.62 -9.55
C THR A 70 -8.02 -1.26 -10.95
N ILE A 71 -8.94 -0.80 -11.80
CA ILE A 71 -8.63 -0.31 -13.16
C ILE A 71 -7.61 0.85 -13.10
N PHE A 72 -7.69 1.70 -12.08
CA PHE A 72 -6.81 2.87 -11.94
C PHE A 72 -5.42 2.54 -11.40
N GLY A 73 -5.26 1.38 -10.75
CA GLY A 73 -4.00 0.94 -10.17
C GLY A 73 -3.33 -0.21 -10.93
N SER A 74 -3.83 -0.58 -12.12
CA SER A 74 -3.31 -1.71 -12.90
C SER A 74 -1.80 -1.62 -13.17
N ASP A 75 -1.27 -0.41 -13.30
CA ASP A 75 0.16 -0.16 -13.52
C ASP A 75 1.04 -0.65 -12.37
N TRP A 76 0.50 -0.68 -11.14
CA TRP A 76 1.23 -1.20 -9.98
C TRP A 76 1.50 -2.69 -10.09
N LYS A 77 0.68 -3.44 -10.83
CA LYS A 77 0.82 -4.89 -10.94
C LYS A 77 2.19 -5.29 -11.47
N LYS A 78 2.71 -4.55 -12.47
CA LYS A 78 4.07 -4.74 -12.98
C LYS A 78 5.09 -4.60 -11.85
N PHE A 79 5.09 -3.45 -11.15
CA PHE A 79 6.07 -3.16 -10.11
C PHE A 79 5.99 -4.10 -8.90
N ILE A 80 4.78 -4.52 -8.52
CA ILE A 80 4.57 -5.49 -7.44
C ILE A 80 5.22 -6.82 -7.79
N MET A 81 5.06 -7.28 -9.04
CA MET A 81 5.61 -8.56 -9.50
C MET A 81 7.13 -8.48 -9.69
N ASP A 82 7.60 -7.48 -10.43
CA ASP A 82 9.03 -7.32 -10.77
C ASP A 82 9.89 -7.13 -9.52
N TYR A 83 9.36 -6.40 -8.54
CA TYR A 83 10.13 -6.03 -7.35
C TYR A 83 9.67 -6.68 -6.04
N LYS A 84 8.66 -7.56 -6.11
CA LYS A 84 8.13 -8.29 -4.93
C LYS A 84 7.81 -7.32 -3.78
N LEU A 85 7.07 -6.25 -4.09
CA LEU A 85 6.71 -5.17 -3.14
C LEU A 85 5.80 -5.66 -2.02
N ILE A 86 4.99 -6.67 -2.28
CA ILE A 86 4.09 -7.29 -1.31
C ILE A 86 4.70 -8.65 -0.94
N LYS A 87 5.22 -8.76 0.29
CA LYS A 87 5.84 -10.00 0.77
C LYS A 87 5.41 -10.37 2.19
N ASN A 88 5.12 -9.36 3.02
CA ASN A 88 4.89 -9.54 4.44
C ASN A 88 3.40 -9.49 4.80
N LEU A 89 2.51 -9.70 3.84
CA LEU A 89 1.07 -9.70 4.08
C LEU A 89 0.66 -11.08 4.65
N PRO A 90 0.11 -11.15 5.88
CA PRO A 90 -0.41 -12.40 6.44
C PRO A 90 -1.48 -13.01 5.53
N LYS A 91 -1.51 -14.35 5.42
CA LYS A 91 -2.48 -15.04 4.56
C LYS A 91 -3.94 -14.78 4.98
N ASN A 92 -4.15 -14.57 6.27
CA ASN A 92 -5.43 -14.27 6.89
C ASN A 92 -5.67 -12.76 7.06
N PHE A 93 -4.89 -11.90 6.39
CA PHE A 93 -5.05 -10.46 6.55
C PHE A 93 -6.44 -9.96 6.11
N PHE A 94 -7.02 -10.58 5.08
CA PHE A 94 -8.37 -10.27 4.60
C PHE A 94 -9.42 -11.28 5.08
N ASP A 95 -9.12 -12.06 6.13
CA ASP A 95 -10.06 -13.04 6.66
C ASP A 95 -11.00 -12.39 7.70
N ASP A 96 -12.30 -12.43 7.39
CA ASP A 96 -13.39 -11.89 8.20
C ASP A 96 -13.39 -12.46 9.64
N GLN A 97 -12.84 -13.65 9.85
CA GLN A 97 -12.76 -14.33 11.15
C GLN A 97 -11.77 -13.66 12.12
N THR A 98 -10.75 -12.95 11.62
CA THR A 98 -9.70 -12.33 12.43
C THR A 98 -9.98 -10.87 12.81
N GLU A 99 -10.90 -10.17 12.11
CA GLU A 99 -11.19 -8.75 12.38
C GLU A 99 -12.31 -8.53 13.41
N LEU A 100 -13.14 -9.55 13.69
CA LEU A 100 -14.30 -9.45 14.60
C LEU A 100 -14.11 -10.19 15.93
N GLY A 101 -12.94 -10.77 16.18
CA GLY A 101 -12.65 -11.65 17.32
C GLY A 101 -11.70 -11.10 18.39
N GLY A 102 -11.51 -9.78 18.47
CA GLY A 102 -10.64 -9.11 19.46
C GLY A 102 -11.42 -8.24 20.45
#